data_AF-A0A8K0HC24-F1
#
_entry.id   AF-A0A8K0HC24-F1
#
_cell.length_a   1.000
_cell.length_b   1.000
_cell.length_c   1.000
_cell.angle_alpha   90.00
_cell.angle_beta   90.00
_cell.angle_gamma   90.00
#
_symmetry.space_group_name_H-M   'P 1'
#
loop_
_entity.id
_entity.type
_entity.pdbx_description
1 polymer ?
#
loop_
_entity_poly.entity_id
_entity_poly.type
_entity_poly.pdbx_seq_one_letter_code
_entity_poly.pdbx_strand_id
1 'polypeptide(L)'
;MAADLVFLKDEKLRILAELIYKQEVLNIQSLILGAELKTKFQNDSVRSPIAVTIHAYTESCINNALQIFQNYTVRKDYLEKIHEHVQHLITSLEQLDTQNAADVAALATQVEDCNKAIVTNAVKYRSPASQEFSRLLKAQNITFENLVPDEA
;
A
#
# COMPACT_ATOMS: atom_id res chain seq x y z
N MET A 1 7.19 39.82 -22.97
CA MET A 1 5.94 39.19 -22.49
C MET A 1 6.34 38.08 -21.53
N ALA A 2 6.39 38.39 -20.24
CA ALA A 2 6.57 37.37 -19.22
C ALA A 2 5.24 36.62 -19.13
N ALA A 3 5.27 35.30 -19.31
CA ALA A 3 4.10 34.47 -19.13
C ALA A 3 3.56 34.72 -17.72
N ASP A 4 2.27 35.03 -17.61
CA ASP A 4 1.52 35.04 -16.36
C ASP A 4 1.57 33.63 -15.75
N LEU A 5 2.68 33.32 -15.07
CA LEU A 5 2.75 32.23 -14.12
C LEU A 5 1.81 32.61 -12.98
N VAL A 6 0.57 32.15 -13.07
CA VAL A 6 -0.40 32.17 -11.98
C VAL A 6 0.15 31.25 -10.89
N PHE A 7 1.10 31.74 -10.10
CA PHE A 7 1.43 31.12 -8.84
C PHE A 7 0.14 31.09 -8.03
N LEU A 8 -0.32 29.89 -7.70
CA LEU A 8 -1.40 29.68 -6.75
C LEU A 8 -1.07 30.52 -5.51
N LYS A 9 -1.94 31.48 -5.15
CA LYS A 9 -1.74 32.31 -3.94
C LYS A 9 -1.51 31.39 -2.74
N ASP A 10 -0.54 31.78 -1.91
CA ASP A 10 0.02 31.10 -0.73
C ASP A 10 -0.92 30.10 -0.02
N GLU A 11 -2.15 30.54 0.29
CA GLU A 11 -3.16 29.70 0.97
C GLU A 11 -3.54 28.41 0.21
N LYS A 12 -3.70 28.48 -1.11
CA LYS A 12 -4.04 27.29 -1.91
C LYS A 12 -2.86 26.32 -2.00
N LEU A 13 -1.63 26.85 -2.04
CA LEU A 13 -0.42 26.02 -1.98
C LEU A 13 -0.28 25.37 -0.60
N ARG A 14 -0.59 26.11 0.48
CA ARG A 14 -0.59 25.59 1.85
C ARG A 14 -1.61 24.48 2.04
N ILE A 15 -2.86 24.68 1.59
CA ILE A 15 -3.90 23.64 1.66
C ILE A 15 -3.48 22.40 0.86
N LEU A 16 -2.91 22.59 -0.34
CA LEU A 16 -2.42 21.48 -1.15
C LEU A 16 -1.27 20.73 -0.45
N ALA A 17 -0.33 21.44 0.16
CA ALA A 17 0.77 20.86 0.92
C ALA A 17 0.28 20.08 2.15
N GLU A 18 -0.67 20.64 2.91
CA GLU A 18 -1.30 19.96 4.05
C GLU A 18 -2.04 18.68 3.63
N LEU A 19 -2.71 18.72 2.48
CA LEU A 19 -3.41 17.58 1.91
C LEU A 19 -2.44 16.48 1.45
N ILE A 20 -1.33 16.84 0.79
CA ILE A 20 -0.28 15.89 0.42
C ILE A 20 0.33 15.26 1.66
N TYR A 21 0.69 16.07 2.66
CA TYR A 21 1.26 15.60 3.91
C TYR A 21 0.34 14.62 4.66
N LYS A 22 -0.94 14.97 4.81
CA LYS A 22 -1.92 14.07 5.44
C LYS A 22 -2.00 12.73 4.73
N GLN A 23 -1.93 12.72 3.40
CA GLN A 23 -1.98 11.48 2.63
C GLN A 23 -0.71 10.63 2.82
N GLU A 24 0.46 11.26 2.85
CA GLU A 24 1.72 10.56 3.15
C GLU A 24 1.68 9.95 4.56
N VAL A 25 1.16 10.69 5.54
CA VAL A 25 0.93 10.18 6.89
C VAL A 25 -0.01 8.97 6.89
N LEU A 26 -1.13 9.02 6.15
CA LEU A 26 -2.05 7.87 6.04
C LEU A 26 -1.40 6.63 5.40
N ASN A 27 -0.51 6.83 4.41
CA ASN A 27 0.22 5.74 3.78
C ASN A 27 1.17 5.07 4.78
N ILE A 28 1.93 5.89 5.52
CA ILE A 28 2.85 5.42 6.55
C ILE A 28 2.08 4.71 7.67
N GLN A 29 0.95 5.27 8.13
CA GLN A 29 0.11 4.65 9.15
C GLN A 29 -0.43 3.29 8.71
N SER A 30 -0.93 3.17 7.48
CA SER A 30 -1.45 1.89 6.97
C SER A 30 -0.34 0.82 6.89
N LEU A 31 0.88 1.20 6.47
CA LEU A 31 2.04 0.32 6.49
C LEU A 31 2.45 -0.10 7.90
N ILE A 32 2.50 0.87 8.83
CA ILE A 32 2.82 0.63 10.24
C ILE A 32 1.81 -0.34 10.84
N LEU A 33 0.51 -0.11 10.67
CA LEU A 33 -0.55 -0.99 11.18
C LEU A 33 -0.40 -2.42 10.66
N GLY A 34 -0.13 -2.59 9.37
CA GLY A 34 0.12 -3.92 8.79
C GLY A 34 1.37 -4.59 9.38
N ALA A 35 2.45 -3.83 9.60
CA ALA A 35 3.68 -4.35 10.19
C ALA A 35 3.51 -4.73 11.67
N GLU A 36 2.82 -3.89 12.45
CA GLU A 36 2.45 -4.14 13.84
C GLU A 36 1.60 -5.40 13.97
N LEU A 37 0.71 -5.65 13.01
CA LEU A 37 -0.13 -6.85 12.95
C LEU A 37 0.73 -8.14 12.88
N LYS A 38 1.78 -8.13 12.04
CA LYS A 38 2.72 -9.26 11.93
C LYS A 38 3.41 -9.51 13.27
N THR A 39 3.87 -8.46 13.94
CA THR A 39 4.53 -8.59 15.26
C THR A 39 3.55 -9.07 16.33
N LYS A 40 2.32 -8.55 16.34
CA LYS A 40 1.27 -8.92 17.31
C LYS A 40 0.90 -10.40 17.22
N PHE A 41 0.72 -10.92 16.02
CA PHE A 41 0.28 -12.30 15.81
C PHE A 41 1.41 -13.29 15.49
N GLN A 42 2.69 -12.89 15.58
CA GLN A 42 3.83 -13.73 15.17
C GLN A 42 3.84 -15.14 15.79
N ASN A 43 3.30 -15.30 17.00
CA ASN A 43 3.25 -16.57 17.73
C ASN A 43 1.89 -17.31 17.59
N ASP A 44 0.92 -16.74 16.88
CA ASP A 44 -0.39 -17.34 16.62
C ASP A 44 -0.35 -18.08 15.27
N SER A 45 -0.37 -19.41 15.29
CA SER A 45 -0.23 -20.21 14.06
C SER A 45 -1.38 -20.05 13.07
N VAL A 46 -2.56 -19.60 13.52
CA VAL A 46 -3.74 -19.39 12.67
C VAL A 46 -3.78 -17.96 12.15
N ARG A 47 -3.54 -16.97 13.01
CA ARG A 47 -3.63 -15.55 12.65
C ARG A 47 -2.37 -15.01 11.96
N SER A 48 -1.20 -15.55 12.28
CA SER A 48 0.09 -15.10 11.71
C SER A 48 0.10 -15.14 10.18
N PRO A 49 -0.30 -16.25 9.50
CA PRO A 49 -0.32 -16.28 8.05
C PRO A 49 -1.26 -15.24 7.43
N ILE A 50 -2.43 -15.04 8.03
CA ILE A 50 -3.41 -14.05 7.55
C ILE A 50 -2.87 -12.62 7.76
N ALA A 51 -2.23 -12.34 8.90
CA ALA A 51 -1.60 -11.05 9.17
C ALA A 51 -0.50 -10.71 8.16
N VAL A 52 0.32 -11.71 7.79
CA VAL A 52 1.35 -11.54 6.76
C VAL A 52 0.71 -11.19 5.41
N THR A 53 -0.39 -11.84 5.03
CA THR A 53 -1.09 -11.54 3.78
C THR A 53 -1.77 -10.18 3.79
N ILE A 54 -2.36 -9.74 4.92
CA ILE A 54 -2.92 -8.38 5.08
C ILE A 54 -1.82 -7.31 4.89
N HIS A 55 -0.65 -7.54 5.47
CA HIS A 55 0.49 -6.65 5.29
C HIS A 55 0.93 -6.58 3.82
N ALA A 56 1.11 -7.74 3.16
CA ALA A 56 1.48 -7.80 1.75
C ALA A 56 0.43 -7.15 0.82
N TYR A 57 -0.86 -7.31 1.13
CA TYR A 57 -1.96 -6.61 0.47
C TYR A 57 -1.83 -5.10 0.61
N THR A 58 -1.58 -4.62 1.83
CA THR A 58 -1.41 -3.19 2.14
C THR A 58 -0.24 -2.59 1.36
N GLU A 59 0.92 -3.26 1.37
CA GLU A 59 2.09 -2.87 0.59
C GLU A 59 1.76 -2.80 -0.91
N SER A 60 1.07 -3.81 -1.43
CA SER A 60 0.69 -3.88 -2.85
C SER A 60 -0.25 -2.73 -3.24
N CYS A 61 -1.24 -2.40 -2.41
CA CYS A 61 -2.16 -1.29 -2.65
C CYS A 61 -1.43 0.07 -2.67
N ILE A 62 -0.58 0.33 -1.68
CA ILE A 62 0.14 1.61 -1.59
C ILE A 62 1.12 1.75 -2.76
N ASN A 63 1.85 0.68 -3.10
CA ASN A 63 2.74 0.67 -4.25
C ASN A 63 1.99 0.93 -5.56
N ASN A 64 0.81 0.31 -5.75
CA ASN A 64 -0.05 0.62 -6.89
C ASN A 64 -0.49 2.08 -6.91
N ALA A 65 -0.89 2.61 -5.76
CA ALA A 65 -1.37 3.98 -5.68
C ALA A 65 -0.32 5.00 -6.13
N LEU A 66 0.92 4.80 -5.67
CA LEU A 66 2.06 5.67 -5.99
C LEU A 66 2.52 5.50 -7.44
N GLN A 67 2.45 4.30 -8.00
CA GLN A 67 2.95 4.01 -9.35
C GLN A 67 1.94 4.32 -10.46
N ILE A 68 0.64 4.13 -10.21
CA ILE A 68 -0.39 4.20 -11.26
C ILE A 68 -1.11 5.54 -11.25
N PHE A 69 -1.50 6.05 -10.07
CA PHE A 69 -2.33 7.23 -9.99
C PHE A 69 -1.48 8.50 -9.92
N GLN A 70 -1.21 9.10 -11.09
CA GLN A 70 -0.53 10.39 -11.16
C GLN A 70 -1.40 11.53 -10.60
N ASN A 71 -2.72 11.46 -10.82
CA ASN A 71 -3.67 12.43 -10.30
C ASN A 71 -3.78 12.31 -8.78
N TYR A 72 -3.48 13.41 -8.08
CA TYR A 72 -3.49 13.46 -6.61
C TYR A 72 -4.85 13.11 -6.02
N THR A 73 -5.94 13.70 -6.52
CA THR A 73 -7.29 13.48 -5.97
C THR A 73 -7.71 12.01 -6.09
N VAL A 74 -7.49 11.40 -7.27
CA VAL A 74 -7.79 9.97 -7.47
C VAL A 74 -6.94 9.09 -6.55
N ARG A 75 -5.65 9.43 -6.40
CA ARG A 75 -4.73 8.69 -5.51
C ARG A 75 -5.17 8.80 -4.06
N LYS A 76 -5.58 9.99 -3.61
CA LYS A 76 -6.09 10.25 -2.27
C LYS A 76 -7.34 9.41 -1.99
N ASP A 77 -8.38 9.53 -2.83
CA ASP A 77 -9.64 8.81 -2.65
C ASP A 77 -9.43 7.28 -2.67
N TYR A 78 -8.49 6.80 -3.49
CA TYR A 78 -8.10 5.39 -3.51
C TYR A 78 -7.48 4.97 -2.17
N LEU A 79 -6.51 5.74 -1.66
CA LEU A 79 -5.78 5.41 -0.44
C LEU A 79 -6.66 5.49 0.81
N GLU A 80 -7.60 6.44 0.88
CA GLU A 80 -8.60 6.50 1.97
C GLU A 80 -9.44 5.21 2.02
N LYS A 81 -9.92 4.73 0.87
CA LYS A 81 -10.67 3.46 0.79
C LYS A 81 -9.83 2.24 1.16
N ILE A 82 -8.56 2.22 0.74
CA ILE A 82 -7.64 1.15 1.13
C ILE A 82 -7.41 1.16 2.65
N HIS A 83 -7.24 2.33 3.25
CA HIS A 83 -7.06 2.47 4.69
C HIS A 83 -8.27 1.92 5.46
N GLU A 84 -9.49 2.33 5.09
CA GLU A 84 -10.73 1.81 5.68
C GLU A 84 -10.85 0.29 5.53
N HIS A 85 -10.53 -0.25 4.34
CA HIS A 85 -10.59 -1.69 4.10
C HIS A 85 -9.55 -2.47 4.92
N VAL A 86 -8.31 -1.97 5.02
CA VAL A 86 -7.27 -2.58 5.84
C VAL A 86 -7.67 -2.58 7.32
N GLN A 87 -8.23 -1.48 7.83
CA GLN A 87 -8.75 -1.43 9.20
C GLN A 87 -9.88 -2.46 9.44
N HIS A 88 -10.77 -2.63 8.47
CA HIS A 88 -11.80 -3.65 8.53
C HIS A 88 -11.19 -5.06 8.61
N LEU A 89 -10.24 -5.39 7.73
CA LEU A 89 -9.56 -6.69 7.73
C LEU A 89 -8.79 -6.96 9.03
N ILE A 90 -8.12 -5.94 9.58
CA ILE A 90 -7.45 -5.99 10.88
C ILE A 90 -8.47 -6.34 11.97
N THR A 91 -9.58 -5.62 12.02
CA THR A 91 -10.65 -5.86 13.00
C THR A 91 -11.21 -7.28 12.87
N SER A 92 -11.45 -7.75 11.64
CA SER A 92 -11.90 -9.12 11.37
C SER A 92 -10.88 -10.16 11.87
N LEU A 93 -9.58 -9.93 11.68
CA LEU A 93 -8.54 -10.84 12.15
C LEU A 93 -8.46 -10.87 13.69
N GLU A 94 -8.58 -9.71 14.33
CA GLU A 94 -8.56 -9.60 15.79
C GLU A 94 -9.74 -10.31 16.46
N GLN A 95 -10.92 -10.23 15.83
CA GLN A 95 -12.15 -10.83 16.33
C GLN A 95 -12.38 -12.26 15.84
N LEU A 96 -11.48 -12.80 14.99
CA LEU A 96 -11.61 -14.12 14.40
C LEU A 96 -11.67 -15.21 15.47
N ASP A 97 -12.69 -16.07 15.42
CA ASP A 97 -12.71 -17.31 16.19
C ASP A 97 -11.80 -18.34 15.51
N THR A 98 -10.64 -18.62 16.12
CA THR A 98 -9.63 -19.53 15.57
C THR A 98 -10.04 -21.00 15.64
N GLN A 99 -11.11 -21.34 16.38
CA GLN A 99 -11.65 -22.70 16.40
C GLN A 99 -12.65 -22.94 15.26
N ASN A 100 -13.20 -21.88 14.69
CA ASN A 100 -14.09 -21.98 13.54
C ASN A 100 -13.28 -22.03 12.23
N ALA A 101 -13.00 -23.24 11.77
CA ALA A 101 -12.24 -23.48 10.54
C ALA A 101 -12.88 -22.83 9.29
N ALA A 102 -14.21 -22.66 9.25
CA ALA A 102 -14.89 -22.04 8.12
C ALA A 102 -14.62 -20.53 8.07
N ASP A 103 -14.70 -19.84 9.21
CA ASP A 103 -14.44 -18.39 9.29
C ASP A 103 -12.96 -18.09 9.02
N VAL A 104 -12.05 -18.92 9.54
CA VAL A 104 -10.62 -18.82 9.28
C VAL A 104 -10.34 -18.95 7.78
N ALA A 105 -10.91 -19.97 7.13
CA ALA A 105 -10.73 -20.18 5.69
C ALA A 105 -11.32 -19.02 4.88
N ALA A 106 -12.51 -18.54 5.25
CA ALA A 106 -13.17 -17.43 4.56
C ALA A 106 -12.35 -16.15 4.59
N LEU A 107 -11.84 -15.76 5.76
CA LEU A 107 -11.00 -14.56 5.89
C LEU A 107 -9.66 -14.73 5.15
N ALA A 108 -9.01 -15.89 5.27
CA ALA A 108 -7.76 -16.17 4.57
C ALA A 108 -7.94 -16.05 3.04
N THR A 109 -8.98 -16.69 2.49
CA THR A 109 -9.30 -16.61 1.06
C THR A 109 -9.64 -15.18 0.63
N GLN A 110 -10.44 -14.45 1.41
CA GLN A 110 -10.79 -13.06 1.10
C GLN A 110 -9.54 -12.18 0.95
N VAL A 111 -8.63 -12.24 1.92
CA VAL A 111 -7.40 -11.42 1.91
C VAL A 111 -6.50 -11.81 0.74
N GLU A 112 -6.37 -13.11 0.48
CA GLU A 112 -5.55 -13.61 -0.63
C GLU A 112 -6.10 -13.21 -2.00
N ASP A 113 -7.41 -13.34 -2.21
CA ASP A 113 -8.06 -12.89 -3.45
C ASP A 113 -7.94 -11.38 -3.65
N CYS A 114 -8.07 -10.60 -2.59
CA CYS A 114 -7.85 -9.15 -2.63
C CYS A 114 -6.41 -8.81 -3.07
N ASN A 115 -5.41 -9.46 -2.45
CA ASN A 115 -4.01 -9.25 -2.81
C ASN A 115 -3.73 -9.64 -4.26
N LYS A 116 -4.21 -10.82 -4.67
CA LYS A 116 -4.06 -11.32 -6.03
C LYS A 116 -4.70 -10.38 -7.06
N ALA A 117 -5.88 -9.85 -6.78
CA ALA A 117 -6.56 -8.90 -7.66
C ALA A 117 -5.75 -7.60 -7.83
N ILE A 118 -5.20 -7.05 -6.75
CA ILE A 118 -4.37 -5.84 -6.80
C ILE A 118 -3.07 -6.09 -7.57
N VAL A 119 -2.35 -7.18 -7.28
CA VAL A 119 -1.13 -7.54 -8.00
C VAL A 119 -1.39 -7.78 -9.48
N THR A 120 -2.48 -8.47 -9.83
CA THR A 120 -2.85 -8.74 -11.23
C THR A 120 -3.16 -7.45 -11.98
N ASN A 121 -3.93 -6.54 -11.36
CA ASN A 121 -4.19 -5.23 -11.94
C ASN A 121 -2.90 -4.42 -12.11
N ALA A 122 -2.00 -4.44 -11.11
CA ALA A 122 -0.71 -3.76 -11.20
C ALA A 122 0.09 -4.19 -12.43
N VAL A 123 0.17 -5.49 -12.68
CA VAL A 123 0.91 -6.05 -13.82
C VAL A 123 0.29 -5.60 -15.15
N LYS A 124 -1.05 -5.58 -15.24
CA LYS A 124 -1.78 -5.18 -16.46
C LYS A 124 -1.47 -3.75 -16.90
N TYR A 125 -1.29 -2.84 -15.95
CA TYR A 125 -1.08 -1.42 -16.24
C TYR A 125 0.40 -0.99 -16.21
N ARG A 126 1.33 -1.91 -15.93
CA ARG A 126 2.77 -1.63 -16.06
C ARG A 126 3.19 -1.55 -17.52
N SER A 127 3.99 -0.55 -17.85
CA SER A 127 4.61 -0.45 -19.17
C SER A 127 5.62 -1.60 -19.37
N PRO A 128 5.83 -2.07 -20.62
CA PRO A 128 6.86 -3.08 -20.90
C PRO A 128 8.26 -2.68 -20.40
N ALA A 129 8.60 -1.40 -20.50
CA ALA A 129 9.87 -0.87 -19.98
C ALA A 129 10.00 -1.02 -18.45
N SER A 130 8.92 -0.75 -17.69
CA SER A 130 8.90 -0.93 -16.24
C SER A 130 9.03 -2.41 -15.84
N GLN A 131 8.40 -3.31 -16.61
CA GLN A 131 8.50 -4.75 -16.38
C GLN A 131 9.93 -5.26 -16.63
N GLU A 132 10.56 -4.84 -17.72
CA GLU A 132 11.92 -5.25 -18.06
C GLU A 132 12.96 -4.67 -17.09
N PHE A 133 12.80 -3.40 -16.70
CA PHE A 133 13.64 -2.79 -15.67
C PHE A 133 13.53 -3.53 -14.33
N SER A 134 12.31 -3.87 -13.90
CA SER A 134 12.09 -4.67 -12.68
C SER A 134 12.74 -6.06 -12.79
N ARG A 135 12.71 -6.69 -13.97
CA ARG A 135 13.38 -7.98 -14.23
C ARG A 135 14.88 -7.86 -14.09
N LEU A 136 15.46 -6.81 -14.68
CA LEU A 136 16.90 -6.55 -14.66
C LEU A 136 17.40 -6.33 -13.23
N LEU A 137 16.70 -5.49 -12.45
CA LEU A 137 17.04 -5.26 -11.03
C LEU A 137 17.06 -6.58 -10.25
N LYS A 138 16.03 -7.41 -10.41
CA LYS A 138 15.94 -8.73 -9.75
C LYS A 138 17.04 -9.68 -10.20
N ALA A 139 17.34 -9.75 -11.48
CA ALA A 139 18.39 -10.61 -12.02
C ALA A 139 19.79 -10.23 -11.48
N GLN A 140 19.98 -8.96 -11.16
CA GLN A 140 21.23 -8.43 -10.63
C GLN A 140 21.26 -8.34 -9.10
N ASN A 141 20.21 -8.81 -8.41
CA ASN A 141 20.03 -8.66 -6.95
C ASN A 141 20.20 -7.22 -6.45
N ILE A 142 19.80 -6.24 -7.27
CA ILE A 142 19.81 -4.83 -6.89
C ILE A 142 18.57 -4.57 -6.04
N THR A 143 18.78 -4.17 -4.77
CA THR A 143 17.70 -3.76 -3.87
C THR A 143 17.43 -2.25 -3.98
N PHE A 144 16.38 -1.77 -3.32
CA PHE A 144 16.09 -0.34 -3.30
C PHE A 144 17.21 0.45 -2.60
N GLU A 145 17.77 -0.11 -1.53
CA GLU A 145 18.88 0.46 -0.78
C GLU A 145 20.13 0.62 -1.66
N ASN A 146 20.35 -0.25 -2.64
CA ASN A 146 21.43 -0.06 -3.63
C ASN A 146 21.20 1.14 -4.57
N LEU A 147 19.95 1.60 -4.72
CA LEU A 147 19.55 2.67 -5.64
C LEU A 147 19.44 4.03 -4.96
N VAL A 148 19.29 4.05 -3.64
CA VAL A 148 19.29 5.26 -2.85
C VAL A 148 20.70 5.48 -2.32
N PRO A 149 21.39 6.57 -2.70
CA PRO A 149 22.67 6.88 -2.10
C PRO A 149 22.46 7.09 -0.59
N ASP A 150 23.34 6.52 0.23
CA ASP A 150 23.36 6.82 1.66
C ASP A 150 23.46 8.35 1.81
N GLU A 151 22.45 8.97 2.39
CA GLU A 151 22.53 10.38 2.75
C GLU A 151 23.68 10.54 3.76
N ALA A 152 24.71 11.29 3.35
CA ALA A 152 25.84 11.70 4.18
C ALA A 152 25.50 12.91 5.05
#